data_AF-A0A3A4YX04-F1
#
_entry.id   AF-A0A3A4YX04-F1
#
_cell.length_a   1.000
_cell.length_b   1.000
_cell.length_c   1.000
_cell.angle_alpha   90.00
_cell.angle_beta   90.00
_cell.angle_gamma   90.00
#
_symmetry.space_group_name_H-M   'P 1'
#
loop_
_entity.id
_entity.type
_entity.pdbx_description
1 polymer ?
#
loop_
_entity_poly.entity_id
_entity_poly.type
_entity_poly.pdbx_seq_one_letter_code
_entity_poly.pdbx_strand_id
1 'polypeptide(L)' 'MKKAIALSPNSVSAWSTLIVTYGAIGKEDEARTAATELLKINPKFSAEKYLKTVSYKDDAYPRLVAESTRKAGLPE' A
#
# COMPACT_ATOMS: atom_id res chain seq x y z
N MET A 1 -4.51 13.41 1.39
CA MET A 1 -4.71 12.27 0.47
C MET A 1 -6.09 11.58 0.54
N LYS A 2 -7.09 12.06 1.31
CA LYS A 2 -8.43 11.40 1.37
C LYS A 2 -9.29 11.53 0.09
N LYS A 3 -8.99 12.48 -0.82
CA LYS A 3 -9.75 12.65 -2.08
C LYS A 3 -9.54 11.53 -3.12
N ALA A 4 -8.39 10.85 -3.10
CA ALA A 4 -8.12 9.77 -4.06
C ALA A 4 -9.02 8.54 -3.84
N ILE A 5 -9.40 8.28 -2.58
CA ILE A 5 -10.30 7.17 -2.21
C ILE A 5 -11.73 7.44 -2.68
N ALA A 6 -12.15 8.70 -2.71
CA ALA A 6 -13.50 9.10 -3.12
C ALA A 6 -13.75 8.90 -4.63
N LEU A 7 -12.70 8.84 -5.45
CA LEU A 7 -12.81 8.68 -6.90
C LEU A 7 -12.74 7.22 -7.36
N SER A 8 -12.13 6.33 -6.58
CA SER A 8 -12.04 4.89 -6.89
C SER A 8 -11.75 4.06 -5.64
N PRO A 9 -12.76 3.83 -4.78
CA PRO A 9 -12.59 3.07 -3.54
C PRO A 9 -12.19 1.59 -3.75
N ASN A 10 -12.31 1.07 -4.99
CA ASN A 10 -11.89 -0.28 -5.37
C ASN A 10 -10.50 -0.34 -6.05
N SER A 11 -9.75 0.76 -6.08
CA SER A 11 -8.43 0.76 -6.71
C SER A 11 -7.38 0.22 -5.76
N VAL A 12 -6.87 -0.99 -6.07
CA VAL A 12 -5.70 -1.59 -5.40
C VAL A 12 -4.57 -0.58 -5.28
N SER A 13 -4.28 0.18 -6.34
CA SER A 13 -3.25 1.21 -6.36
C SER A 13 -3.49 2.35 -5.36
N ALA A 14 -4.75 2.75 -5.14
CA ALA A 14 -5.08 3.81 -4.18
C ALA A 14 -4.82 3.35 -2.74
N TRP A 15 -5.22 2.12 -2.41
CA TRP A 15 -4.94 1.54 -1.10
C TRP A 15 -3.45 1.29 -0.88
N SER A 16 -2.74 0.75 -1.88
CA SER A 16 -1.28 0.58 -1.80
C SER A 16 -0.58 1.92 -1.55
N THR A 17 -0.99 2.99 -2.24
CA THR A 17 -0.43 4.33 -2.02
C THR A 17 -0.67 4.84 -0.60
N LEU A 18 -1.86 4.60 -0.03
CA LEU A 18 -2.16 4.97 1.36
C LEU A 18 -1.31 4.20 2.36
N ILE A 19 -1.16 2.89 2.17
CA ILE A 19 -0.36 2.05 3.06
C ILE A 19 1.09 2.54 3.08
N VAL A 20 1.65 2.81 1.90
CA VAL A 20 3.01 3.36 1.77
C VAL A 20 3.11 4.75 2.40
N THR A 21 2.12 5.62 2.15
CA THR A 21 2.12 6.97 2.71
C THR A 21 2.04 6.94 4.24
N TYR A 22 1.11 6.15 4.79
CA TYR A 22 0.92 6.03 6.23
C TYR A 22 2.12 5.36 6.91
N GLY A 23 2.70 4.32 6.30
CA GLY A 23 3.94 3.70 6.77
C GLY A 23 5.12 4.68 6.77
N ALA A 24 5.27 5.48 5.71
CA ALA A 24 6.33 6.48 5.58
C ALA A 24 6.24 7.61 6.62
N ILE A 25 5.02 8.02 6.99
CA ILE A 25 4.81 9.07 8.00
C ILE A 25 4.63 8.53 9.43
N GLY A 26 4.92 7.24 9.67
CA GLY A 26 4.87 6.61 11.00
C GLY A 26 3.46 6.33 11.54
N LYS A 27 2.43 6.40 10.68
CA LYS A 27 1.03 6.11 11.01
C LYS A 27 0.71 4.63 10.79
N GLU A 28 1.33 3.77 11.59
CA GLU A 28 1.22 2.32 11.40
C GLU A 28 -0.20 1.78 11.57
N ASP A 29 -1.01 2.35 12.48
CA ASP A 29 -2.39 1.92 12.69
C ASP A 29 -3.29 2.23 11.49
N GLU A 30 -3.15 3.41 10.89
CA GLU A 30 -3.85 3.75 9.66
C GLU A 30 -3.34 2.93 8.47
N ALA A 31 -2.05 2.60 8.42
CA ALA A 31 -1.49 1.71 7.42
C ALA A 31 -2.08 0.28 7.53
N ARG A 32 -2.18 -0.26 8.75
CA ARG A 32 -2.83 -1.55 9.03
C ARG A 32 -4.31 -1.56 8.64
N THR A 33 -5.02 -0.47 8.91
CA THR A 33 -6.42 -0.31 8.52
C THR A 33 -6.55 -0.32 6.99
N ALA A 34 -5.70 0.45 6.29
CA ALA A 34 -5.69 0.48 4.83
C ALA A 34 -5.30 -0.87 4.20
N ALA A 35 -4.36 -1.59 4.81
CA ALA A 35 -3.97 -2.95 4.43
C ALA A 35 -5.14 -3.94 4.56
N THR A 36 -5.89 -3.84 5.66
CA THR A 36 -7.07 -4.67 5.88
C THR A 36 -8.15 -4.43 4.81
N GLU A 37 -8.42 -3.17 4.47
CA GLU A 37 -9.37 -2.83 3.39
C GLU A 37 -8.87 -3.31 2.02
N LEU A 38 -7.57 -3.19 1.75
CA LEU A 38 -6.97 -3.70 0.52
C LEU A 38 -7.15 -5.22 0.38
N LEU A 39 -6.92 -5.97 1.46
CA LEU A 39 -7.09 -7.43 1.48
C LEU A 39 -8.56 -7.87 1.36
N LYS A 40 -9.51 -7.06 1.84
CA LYS A 40 -10.94 -7.30 1.60
C LYS A 40 -11.30 -7.20 0.12
N ILE A 41 -10.69 -6.26 -0.61
CA ILE A 41 -10.91 -6.05 -2.05
C ILE A 41 -10.14 -7.07 -2.89
N ASN A 42 -8.87 -7.30 -2.55
CA ASN A 42 -8.00 -8.26 -3.21
C ASN A 42 -7.28 -9.13 -2.16
N PRO A 43 -7.88 -10.28 -1.79
CA PRO A 43 -7.26 -11.20 -0.83
C PRO A 43 -5.92 -11.78 -1.29
N LYS A 44 -5.62 -11.70 -2.59
CA LYS A 44 -4.37 -12.17 -3.20
C LYS A 44 -3.41 -11.03 -3.50
N PHE A 45 -3.58 -9.88 -2.85
CA PHE A 45 -2.64 -8.77 -2.99
C PHE A 45 -1.26 -9.19 -2.48
N SER A 46 -0.22 -8.90 -3.27
CA SER A 46 1.18 -8.99 -2.86
C SER A 46 1.84 -7.67 -3.21
N ALA A 47 2.56 -7.11 -2.23
CA ALA A 47 3.31 -5.88 -2.40
C ALA A 47 4.40 -6.05 -3.46
N GLU A 48 5.07 -7.21 -3.49
CA GLU A 48 6.10 -7.53 -4.48
C GLU A 48 5.52 -7.56 -5.91
N LYS A 49 4.38 -8.23 -6.10
CA LYS A 49 3.71 -8.28 -7.41
C LYS A 49 3.23 -6.90 -7.85
N TYR A 50 2.73 -6.10 -6.92
CA TYR A 50 2.35 -4.72 -7.18
C TYR A 50 3.57 -3.90 -7.64
N LEU A 51 4.67 -3.94 -6.89
CA LEU A 51 5.92 -3.25 -7.25
C LEU A 51 6.47 -3.64 -8.63
N LYS A 52 6.28 -4.90 -9.06
CA LYS A 52 6.65 -5.33 -10.43
C LYS A 52 5.74 -4.73 -11.50
N THR A 53 4.47 -4.47 -11.19
CA THR A 53 3.52 -3.84 -12.15
C THR A 53 3.69 -2.34 -12.28
N VAL A 54 4.04 -1.66 -11.20
CA VAL A 54 4.35 -0.23 -11.21
C VAL A 54 5.87 -0.07 -11.34
N SER A 55 6.35 0.03 -12.58
CA SER A 55 7.78 0.21 -12.86
C SER A 55 8.27 1.54 -12.28
N TYR A 56 8.89 1.50 -11.10
CA TYR A 56 9.55 2.65 -10.49
C TYR A 56 11.01 2.71 -10.92
N LYS A 57 11.47 3.90 -11.30
CA LYS A 57 12.84 4.14 -11.75
C LYS A 57 13.87 4.25 -10.61
N ASP A 58 13.40 4.32 -9.36
CA ASP A 58 14.22 4.59 -8.18
C ASP A 58 14.08 3.44 -7.17
N ASP A 59 15.22 2.88 -6.75
CA ASP A 59 15.30 1.78 -5.78
C ASP A 59 14.86 2.19 -4.36
N ALA A 60 14.73 3.49 -4.08
CA ALA A 60 14.22 3.98 -2.80
C ALA A 60 12.73 3.62 -2.61
N TYR A 61 11.94 3.64 -3.68
CA TYR A 61 10.50 3.41 -3.58
C TYR A 61 10.15 1.94 -3.24
N PRO A 62 10.70 0.92 -3.91
CA PRO A 62 10.49 -0.48 -3.54
C PRO A 62 10.86 -0.78 -2.08
N ARG A 63 11.97 -0.20 -1.58
CA ARG A 63 12.38 -0.33 -0.18
C ARG A 63 11.36 0.28 0.79
N LEU A 64 10.88 1.49 0.48
CA LEU A 64 9.87 2.16 1.28
C LEU A 64 8.56 1.37 1.32
N VAL A 65 8.16 0.81 0.18
CA VAL A 65 6.96 -0.04 0.10
C VAL A 65 7.14 -1.27 0.96
N ALA A 66 8.24 -2.02 0.81
CA ALA A 66 8.51 -3.21 1.61
C ALA A 66 8.46 -2.92 3.12
N GLU A 67 9.11 -1.84 3.58
CA GLU A 67 9.07 -1.46 4.98
C GLU A 67 7.66 -1.09 5.45
N SER A 68 6.94 -0.30 4.65
CA SER A 68 5.59 0.17 4.97
C SER A 68 4.58 -0.98 4.99
N THR A 69 4.64 -1.90 4.04
CA THR A 69 3.74 -3.07 3.96
C THR A 69 4.01 -4.05 5.08
N ARG A 70 5.29 -4.25 5.45
CA ARG A 70 5.67 -5.05 6.62
C ARG A 70 5.11 -4.46 7.92
N LYS A 71 5.26 -3.14 8.13
CA LYS A 71 4.68 -2.43 9.29
C LYS A 71 3.15 -2.48 9.31
N ALA A 72 2.53 -2.48 8.13
CA ALA A 72 1.09 -2.62 7.95
C ALA A 72 0.57 -4.06 8.09
N GLY A 73 1.45 -5.05 8.30
CA GLY A 73 1.07 -6.46 8.46
C GLY A 73 0.63 -7.15 7.18
N LEU A 74 0.98 -6.62 6.01
CA LEU A 74 0.71 -7.26 4.74
C LEU A 74 1.70 -8.40 4.46
N PRO A 75 1.26 -9.49 3.80
CA PRO A 75 2.16 -10.50 3.27
C PRO A 75 3.01 -9.90 2.14
N GLU A 76 4.32 -10.20 2.16
CA GLU A 76 5.29 -9.79 1.13
C GLU A 76 5.04 -10.55 -0.19
#